data_AF-A0A6I5ZPG0-F1
#
_entry.id   AF-A0A6I5ZPG0-F1
#
_cell.length_a   1.000
_cell.length_b   1.000
_cell.length_c   1.000
_cell.angle_alpha   90.00
_cell.angle_beta   90.00
_cell.angle_gamma   90.00
#
_symmetry.space_group_name_H-M   'P 1'
#
loop_
_entity.id
_entity.type
_entity.pdbx_description
1 polymer ?
#
loop_
_entity_poly.entity_id
_entity_poly.type
_entity_poly.pdbx_seq_one_letter_code
_entity_poly.pdbx_strand_id
1 'polypeptide(L)'
;MTKQKPATGWDLERDFQQRIRPLLTQAPWVLRVTEYKDKPVPVFVVKERFAPGEDLQKNGGAAGKTALRDRGLLYGQPLRRCLPVIRVIIGSVCDAAGIPLELQRVLGNGRITFRGNLPLDEEAGVKLALIFKLQERLKEMDRVELIAWRVARFSREEAAYWLTRGTQYGEAANRWALAGMRIMLGGQPGDRAVLHLLEKLRR
;
A
#
# COMPACT_ATOMS: atom_id res chain seq x y z
N MET A 1 -7.10 3.73 -32.16
CA MET A 1 -7.56 3.49 -30.77
C MET A 1 -8.00 2.04 -30.65
N THR A 2 -7.10 1.17 -30.18
CA THR A 2 -7.36 -0.27 -30.06
C THR A 2 -8.22 -0.49 -28.81
N LYS A 3 -9.49 -0.89 -29.00
CA LYS A 3 -10.36 -1.30 -27.88
C LYS A 3 -9.73 -2.55 -27.23
N GLN A 4 -9.10 -2.39 -26.06
CA GLN A 4 -8.67 -3.53 -25.25
C GLN A 4 -9.92 -4.33 -24.85
N LYS A 5 -10.01 -5.57 -25.34
CA LYS A 5 -11.01 -6.54 -24.89
C LYS A 5 -10.85 -6.72 -23.38
N PRO A 6 -11.92 -6.73 -22.58
CA PRO A 6 -11.82 -7.11 -21.17
C PRO A 6 -11.29 -8.53 -21.13
N ALA A 7 -10.09 -8.71 -20.56
CA ALA A 7 -9.49 -10.03 -20.43
C ALA A 7 -10.40 -10.91 -19.56
N THR A 8 -10.56 -12.16 -19.97
CA THR A 8 -11.37 -13.10 -19.21
C THR A 8 -10.71 -13.42 -17.87
N GLY A 9 -11.47 -13.91 -16.87
CA GLY A 9 -10.90 -14.30 -15.58
C GLY A 9 -9.77 -15.34 -15.70
N TRP A 10 -9.81 -16.17 -16.74
CA TRP A 10 -8.77 -17.14 -17.09
C TRP A 10 -7.47 -16.49 -17.56
N ASP A 11 -7.55 -15.40 -18.33
CA ASP A 11 -6.38 -14.66 -18.80
C ASP A 11 -5.67 -13.97 -17.63
N LEU A 12 -6.43 -13.44 -16.66
CA LEU A 12 -5.88 -12.81 -15.45
C LEU A 12 -5.13 -13.81 -14.57
N GLU A 13 -5.71 -14.99 -14.35
CA GLU A 13 -5.07 -16.03 -13.54
C GLU A 13 -3.77 -16.51 -14.22
N ARG A 14 -3.80 -16.74 -15.54
CA ARG A 14 -2.62 -17.15 -16.29
C ARG A 14 -1.50 -16.09 -16.24
N ASP A 15 -1.84 -14.83 -16.48
CA ASP A 15 -0.90 -13.70 -16.39
C ASP A 15 -0.30 -13.60 -14.98
N PHE A 16 -1.13 -13.77 -13.95
CA PHE A 16 -0.67 -13.80 -12.58
C PHE A 16 0.34 -14.92 -12.31
N GLN A 17 0.04 -16.15 -12.75
CA GLN A 17 0.93 -17.30 -12.53
C GLN A 17 2.25 -17.19 -13.30
N GLN A 18 2.21 -16.69 -14.54
CA GLN A 18 3.38 -16.69 -15.43
C GLN A 18 4.27 -15.47 -15.27
N ARG A 19 3.69 -14.27 -15.03
CA ARG A 19 4.45 -13.02 -14.99
C ARG A 19 4.59 -12.46 -13.58
N ILE A 20 3.52 -12.47 -12.78
CA ILE A 20 3.50 -11.78 -11.47
C ILE A 20 4.09 -12.64 -10.36
N ARG A 21 3.67 -13.90 -10.26
CA ARG A 21 4.05 -14.82 -9.18
C ARG A 21 5.57 -15.03 -9.06
N PRO A 22 6.36 -15.17 -10.15
CA PRO A 22 7.81 -15.34 -10.03
C PRO A 22 8.51 -14.16 -9.33
N LEU A 23 7.99 -12.94 -9.50
CA LEU A 23 8.57 -11.72 -8.96
C LEU A 23 8.43 -11.59 -7.44
N LEU A 24 7.49 -12.33 -6.82
CA LEU A 24 7.23 -12.27 -5.37
C LEU A 24 8.43 -12.66 -4.51
N THR A 25 9.35 -13.47 -5.03
CA THR A 25 10.53 -13.91 -4.29
C THR A 25 11.54 -12.78 -4.09
N GLN A 26 11.61 -11.85 -5.04
CA GLN A 26 12.59 -10.76 -5.07
C GLN A 26 11.97 -9.40 -4.72
N ALA A 27 10.65 -9.26 -4.79
CA ALA A 27 9.98 -7.99 -4.51
C ALA A 27 10.32 -7.48 -3.09
N PRO A 28 10.77 -6.22 -2.95
CA PRO A 28 11.11 -5.63 -1.65
C PRO A 28 9.87 -5.46 -0.78
N TRP A 29 8.71 -5.29 -1.40
CA TRP A 29 7.44 -5.15 -0.71
C TRP A 29 6.38 -6.10 -1.28
N VAL A 30 5.41 -6.46 -0.45
CA VAL A 30 4.31 -7.35 -0.83
C VAL A 30 2.99 -6.81 -0.28
N LEU A 31 1.99 -6.68 -1.15
CA LEU A 31 0.59 -6.50 -0.73
C LEU A 31 -0.10 -7.85 -0.67
N ARG A 32 -0.39 -8.33 0.54
CA ARG A 32 -1.17 -9.54 0.76
C ARG A 32 -2.65 -9.19 0.87
N VAL A 33 -3.48 -9.84 0.06
CA VAL A 33 -4.94 -9.82 0.16
C VAL A 33 -5.40 -11.12 0.79
N THR A 34 -6.00 -11.04 1.98
CA THR A 34 -6.33 -12.21 2.82
C THR A 34 -7.63 -12.00 3.59
N GLU A 35 -8.01 -12.99 4.39
CA GLU A 35 -9.16 -12.96 5.30
C GLU A 35 -8.68 -13.22 6.73
N TYR A 36 -9.18 -12.45 7.70
CA TYR A 36 -8.99 -12.69 9.13
C TYR A 36 -10.37 -12.87 9.78
N LYS A 37 -10.50 -13.83 10.70
CA LYS A 37 -11.77 -14.22 11.34
C LYS A 37 -12.55 -13.03 11.92
N ASP A 38 -11.83 -12.08 12.53
CA ASP A 38 -12.42 -10.97 13.27
C ASP A 38 -12.37 -9.64 12.50
N LYS A 39 -12.29 -9.68 11.16
CA LYS A 39 -12.20 -8.47 10.33
C LYS A 39 -13.10 -8.56 9.08
N PRO A 40 -13.76 -7.44 8.70
CA PRO A 40 -14.42 -7.33 7.40
C PRO A 40 -13.49 -7.74 6.25
N VAL A 41 -13.98 -8.65 5.41
CA VAL A 41 -13.23 -9.17 4.26
C VAL A 41 -13.32 -8.20 3.06
N PRO A 42 -12.22 -7.99 2.30
CA PRO A 42 -10.88 -8.53 2.53
C PRO A 42 -10.04 -7.67 3.49
N VAL A 43 -8.96 -8.27 3.98
CA VAL A 43 -7.89 -7.60 4.72
C VAL A 43 -6.69 -7.47 3.81
N PHE A 44 -6.23 -6.24 3.62
CA PHE A 44 -4.98 -5.92 2.95
C PHE A 44 -3.89 -5.82 4.00
N VAL A 45 -2.75 -6.48 3.77
CA VAL A 45 -1.57 -6.42 4.65
C VAL A 45 -0.38 -6.05 3.79
N VAL A 46 0.22 -4.89 4.08
CA VAL A 46 1.46 -4.47 3.42
C VAL A 46 2.64 -4.99 4.22
N LYS A 47 3.55 -5.68 3.53
CA LYS A 47 4.71 -6.35 4.12
C LYS A 47 5.97 -5.84 3.46
N GLU A 48 7.01 -5.65 4.27
CA GLU A 48 8.34 -5.25 3.85
C GLU A 48 9.29 -6.43 3.98
N ARG A 49 10.12 -6.65 2.97
CA ARG A 49 11.19 -7.63 3.03
C ARG A 49 12.37 -7.04 3.77
N PHE A 50 12.93 -7.82 4.68
CA PHE A 50 14.13 -7.45 5.41
C PHE A 50 15.06 -8.65 5.54
N ALA A 51 16.35 -8.41 5.66
CA ALA A 51 17.33 -9.42 6.04
C ALA A 51 17.53 -9.37 7.56
N PRO A 52 17.10 -10.40 8.32
CA PRO A 52 17.42 -10.48 9.75
C PRO A 52 18.94 -10.57 9.91
N GLY A 53 19.55 -9.57 10.56
CA GLY A 53 20.99 -9.59 10.86
C GLY A 53 21.90 -8.74 9.96
N GLU A 54 21.38 -7.74 9.23
CA GLU A 54 22.25 -6.71 8.63
C GLU A 54 23.16 -6.02 9.67
N ASP A 55 22.73 -5.92 10.92
CA ASP A 55 23.58 -5.47 12.04
C ASP A 55 24.68 -6.48 12.44
N LEU A 56 24.52 -7.77 12.12
CA LEU A 56 25.44 -8.87 12.45
C LEU A 56 26.42 -9.21 11.32
N GLN A 57 26.18 -8.74 10.09
CA GLN A 57 27.07 -8.98 8.94
C GLN A 57 28.46 -8.33 9.10
N LYS A 58 28.63 -7.40 10.05
CA LYS A 58 29.97 -6.92 10.45
C LYS A 58 30.89 -8.02 11.00
N ASN A 59 30.36 -9.19 11.37
CA ASN A 59 31.11 -10.30 11.95
C ASN A 59 31.14 -11.58 11.09
N GLY A 60 30.98 -11.48 9.77
CA GLY A 60 31.27 -12.62 8.85
C GLY A 60 30.28 -13.80 8.90
N GLY A 61 29.07 -13.60 9.43
CA GLY A 61 28.01 -14.62 9.44
C GLY A 61 27.36 -14.80 8.06
N ALA A 62 26.96 -16.04 7.73
CA ALA A 62 26.24 -16.36 6.50
C ALA A 62 24.99 -15.49 6.31
N ALA A 63 24.71 -15.07 5.07
CA ALA A 63 23.55 -14.24 4.73
C ALA A 63 22.25 -14.89 5.24
N GLY A 64 21.60 -14.24 6.22
CA GLY A 64 20.35 -14.71 6.80
C GLY A 64 19.25 -14.79 5.73
N LYS A 65 18.33 -15.76 5.89
CA LYS A 65 17.16 -15.88 5.01
C LYS A 65 16.34 -14.59 5.09
N THR A 66 16.00 -14.00 3.94
CA THR A 66 15.11 -12.82 3.89
C THR A 66 13.73 -13.18 4.45
N ALA A 67 13.16 -12.28 5.23
CA ALA A 67 11.86 -12.44 5.88
C ALA A 67 10.92 -11.29 5.51
N LEU A 68 9.61 -11.50 5.65
CA LEU A 68 8.59 -10.46 5.47
C LEU A 68 8.08 -9.97 6.82
N ARG A 69 8.14 -8.66 7.05
CA ARG A 69 7.61 -7.99 8.24
C ARG A 69 6.31 -7.28 7.89
N ASP A 70 5.29 -7.44 8.72
CA ASP A 70 4.04 -6.71 8.55
C ASP A 70 4.25 -5.22 8.90
N ARG A 71 3.91 -4.33 7.97
CA ARG A 71 4.06 -2.87 8.14
C ARG A 71 2.74 -2.14 8.28
N GLY A 72 1.63 -2.80 8.01
CA GLY A 72 0.30 -2.25 8.26
C GLY A 72 -0.79 -3.16 7.70
N LEU A 73 -2.03 -2.86 8.06
CA LEU A 73 -3.20 -3.52 7.50
C LEU A 73 -4.34 -2.54 7.24
N LEU A 74 -5.18 -2.84 6.27
CA LEU A 74 -6.33 -2.05 5.87
C LEU A 74 -7.52 -2.95 5.54
N TYR A 75 -8.69 -2.64 6.08
CA TYR A 75 -9.91 -3.43 5.88
C TYR A 75 -11.15 -2.57 6.09
N GLY A 76 -12.33 -3.10 5.78
CA GLY A 76 -13.61 -2.44 6.04
C GLY A 76 -13.78 -1.11 5.29
N GLN A 77 -14.35 -0.11 5.96
CA GLN A 77 -14.66 1.19 5.35
C GLN A 77 -13.42 1.99 4.92
N PRO A 78 -12.32 2.05 5.70
CA PRO A 78 -11.06 2.65 5.24
C PRO A 78 -10.55 2.01 3.94
N LEU A 79 -10.60 0.68 3.82
CA LEU A 79 -10.22 0.00 2.58
C LEU A 79 -11.10 0.43 1.41
N ARG A 80 -12.43 0.44 1.57
CA ARG A 80 -13.35 0.85 0.50
C ARG A 80 -13.06 2.29 0.01
N ARG A 81 -12.74 3.18 0.94
CA ARG A 81 -12.44 4.59 0.67
C ARG A 81 -11.10 4.76 -0.04
N CYS A 82 -10.07 4.03 0.39
CA CYS A 82 -8.76 4.11 -0.21
C CYS A 82 -8.61 3.25 -1.48
N LEU A 83 -9.55 2.37 -1.81
CA LEU A 83 -9.41 1.42 -2.91
C LEU A 83 -9.05 2.08 -4.26
N PRO A 84 -9.69 3.19 -4.68
CA PRO A 84 -9.29 3.87 -5.91
C PRO A 84 -7.83 4.32 -5.90
N VAL A 85 -7.37 4.86 -4.77
CA VAL A 85 -5.98 5.31 -4.59
C VAL A 85 -5.01 4.14 -4.60
N ILE A 86 -5.35 3.04 -3.90
CA ILE A 86 -4.51 1.84 -3.86
C ILE A 86 -4.36 1.27 -5.27
N ARG A 87 -5.43 1.26 -6.07
CA ARG A 87 -5.39 0.82 -7.48
C ARG A 87 -4.46 1.71 -8.32
N VAL A 88 -4.44 3.02 -8.09
CA VAL A 88 -3.48 3.93 -8.75
C VAL A 88 -2.04 3.58 -8.37
N ILE A 89 -1.77 3.42 -7.06
CA ILE A 89 -0.41 3.14 -6.56
C ILE A 89 0.11 1.79 -7.07
N ILE A 90 -0.69 0.71 -7.00
CA ILE A 90 -0.22 -0.60 -7.46
C ILE A 90 -0.20 -0.68 -9.00
N GLY A 91 -0.94 0.19 -9.68
CA GLY A 91 -0.97 0.24 -11.14
C GLY A 91 0.24 0.89 -11.78
N SER A 92 1.05 1.63 -11.01
CA SER A 92 2.35 2.13 -11.45
C SER A 92 3.49 1.13 -11.29
N VAL A 93 3.24 -0.03 -10.68
CA VAL A 93 4.29 -1.03 -10.44
C VAL A 93 4.68 -1.69 -11.77
N CYS A 94 5.98 -1.67 -12.04
CA CYS A 94 6.60 -2.31 -13.20
C CYS A 94 7.52 -3.47 -12.80
N ASP A 95 7.86 -4.33 -13.75
CA ASP A 95 8.98 -5.25 -13.62
C ASP A 95 10.33 -4.54 -13.77
N ALA A 96 11.42 -5.30 -13.68
CA ALA A 96 12.78 -4.79 -13.79
C ALA A 96 13.10 -4.17 -15.17
N ALA A 97 12.33 -4.48 -16.21
CA ALA A 97 12.46 -3.90 -17.54
C ALA A 97 11.59 -2.64 -17.73
N GLY A 98 10.88 -2.20 -16.68
CA GLY A 98 9.98 -1.05 -16.73
C GLY A 98 8.61 -1.37 -17.35
N ILE A 99 8.28 -2.66 -17.55
CA ILE A 99 7.00 -3.07 -18.12
C ILE A 99 5.94 -3.11 -17.01
N PRO A 100 4.78 -2.44 -17.18
CA PRO A 100 3.71 -2.48 -16.19
C PRO A 100 3.22 -3.90 -15.88
N LEU A 101 3.03 -4.19 -14.59
CA LEU A 101 2.47 -5.46 -14.11
C LEU A 101 0.94 -5.45 -14.07
N GLU A 102 0.32 -4.29 -14.22
CA GLU A 102 -1.14 -4.10 -14.20
C GLU A 102 -1.86 -4.71 -12.97
N LEU A 103 -1.23 -4.66 -11.79
CA LEU A 103 -1.71 -5.27 -10.55
C LEU A 103 -3.12 -4.80 -10.14
N GLN A 104 -3.53 -3.61 -10.54
CA GLN A 104 -4.87 -3.05 -10.32
C GLN A 104 -5.99 -3.86 -10.99
N ARG A 105 -5.67 -4.76 -11.92
CA ARG A 105 -6.66 -5.61 -12.62
C ARG A 105 -7.22 -6.70 -11.72
N VAL A 106 -6.46 -7.18 -10.72
CA VAL A 106 -6.98 -8.17 -9.74
C VAL A 106 -7.83 -7.52 -8.65
N LEU A 107 -7.75 -6.20 -8.50
CA LEU A 107 -8.57 -5.41 -7.57
C LEU A 107 -9.67 -4.71 -8.38
N GLY A 108 -10.77 -5.39 -8.66
CA GLY A 108 -11.91 -4.80 -9.37
C GLY A 108 -12.56 -3.62 -8.62
N ASN A 109 -13.45 -2.90 -9.30
CA ASN A 109 -14.26 -1.80 -8.71
C ASN A 109 -15.37 -2.29 -7.76
N GLY A 110 -15.55 -3.60 -7.62
CA GLY A 110 -16.60 -4.23 -6.83
C GLY A 110 -16.04 -5.11 -5.71
N ARG A 111 -16.66 -6.28 -5.50
CA ARG A 111 -16.18 -7.25 -4.50
C ARG A 111 -14.82 -7.79 -4.91
N ILE A 112 -13.82 -7.60 -4.06
CA ILE A 112 -12.46 -8.13 -4.27
C ILE A 112 -12.47 -9.62 -3.94
N THR A 113 -12.39 -10.46 -4.97
CA THR A 113 -12.36 -11.93 -4.85
C THR A 113 -10.94 -12.48 -4.74
N PHE A 114 -9.94 -11.79 -5.29
CA PHE A 114 -8.54 -12.19 -5.24
C PHE A 114 -8.05 -12.43 -3.81
N ARG A 115 -7.33 -13.54 -3.59
CA ARG A 115 -6.60 -13.86 -2.37
C ARG A 115 -5.21 -14.31 -2.74
N GLY A 116 -4.20 -13.67 -2.20
CA GLY A 116 -2.83 -13.91 -2.60
C GLY A 116 -1.93 -12.72 -2.31
N ASN A 117 -0.74 -12.75 -2.91
CA ASN A 117 0.29 -11.74 -2.73
C ASN A 117 0.53 -11.04 -4.06
N LEU A 118 0.66 -9.72 -4.02
CA LEU A 118 1.09 -8.89 -5.14
C LEU A 118 2.49 -8.35 -4.85
N PRO A 119 3.45 -8.49 -5.77
CA PRO A 119 4.76 -7.87 -5.63
C PRO A 119 4.61 -6.36 -5.74
N LEU A 120 5.31 -5.61 -4.90
CA LEU A 120 5.40 -4.17 -4.97
C LEU A 120 6.86 -3.76 -5.09
N ASP A 121 7.10 -2.70 -5.84
CA ASP A 121 8.36 -1.96 -5.76
C ASP A 121 8.45 -1.15 -4.46
N GLU A 122 9.59 -0.50 -4.27
CA GLU A 122 9.88 0.31 -3.08
C GLU A 122 8.87 1.45 -2.93
N GLU A 123 8.57 2.18 -3.99
CA GLU A 123 7.70 3.35 -3.92
C GLU A 123 6.26 2.98 -3.56
N ALA A 124 5.69 1.98 -4.23
CA ALA A 124 4.35 1.50 -3.95
C ALA A 124 4.25 0.91 -2.54
N GLY A 125 5.24 0.12 -2.13
CA GLY A 125 5.31 -0.49 -0.80
C GLY A 125 5.29 0.55 0.31
N VAL A 126 6.18 1.52 0.23
CA VAL A 126 6.34 2.55 1.26
C VAL A 126 5.13 3.49 1.31
N LYS A 127 4.57 3.88 0.15
CA LYS A 127 3.32 4.65 0.08
C LYS A 127 2.15 3.92 0.75
N LEU A 128 1.95 2.64 0.44
CA LEU A 128 0.87 1.86 1.04
C LEU A 128 1.07 1.66 2.55
N ALA A 129 2.31 1.41 2.99
CA ALA A 129 2.64 1.34 4.42
C ALA A 129 2.31 2.64 5.15
N LEU A 130 2.66 3.78 4.56
CA LEU A 130 2.35 5.10 5.13
C LEU A 130 0.84 5.35 5.20
N ILE A 131 0.08 5.04 4.14
CA ILE A 131 -1.40 5.15 4.15
C ILE A 131 -2.00 4.27 5.25
N PHE A 132 -1.55 3.02 5.34
CA PHE A 132 -2.10 2.05 6.30
C PHE A 132 -1.83 2.46 7.74
N LYS A 133 -0.72 3.17 8.00
CA LYS A 133 -0.40 3.77 9.30
C LYS A 133 -1.21 5.02 9.58
N LEU A 134 -1.33 5.93 8.61
CA LEU A 134 -2.00 7.22 8.82
C LEU A 134 -3.51 7.09 9.03
N GLN A 135 -4.16 6.11 8.39
CA GLN A 135 -5.58 5.88 8.59
C GLN A 135 -5.93 5.34 10.00
N GLU A 136 -4.97 4.76 10.72
CA GLU A 136 -5.23 4.21 12.05
C GLU A 136 -5.84 5.29 12.97
N ARG A 137 -6.93 4.94 13.66
CA ARG A 137 -7.68 5.81 14.59
C ARG A 137 -8.41 7.00 13.95
N LEU A 138 -8.42 7.14 12.62
CA LEU A 138 -9.27 8.13 11.94
C LEU A 138 -10.70 7.60 11.78
N LYS A 139 -11.67 8.37 12.24
CA LYS A 139 -13.11 8.08 12.09
C LYS A 139 -13.71 8.71 10.84
N GLU A 140 -13.14 9.82 10.39
CA GLU A 140 -13.63 10.60 9.25
C GLU A 140 -13.08 10.04 7.94
N MET A 141 -13.93 9.35 7.20
CA MET A 141 -13.53 8.62 6.00
C MET A 141 -13.10 9.51 4.84
N ASP A 142 -13.67 10.73 4.75
CA ASP A 142 -13.23 11.69 3.75
C ASP A 142 -11.78 12.14 4.03
N ARG A 143 -11.41 12.30 5.31
CA ARG A 143 -10.01 12.59 5.67
C ARG A 143 -9.08 11.41 5.37
N VAL A 144 -9.53 10.18 5.63
CA VAL A 144 -8.78 8.96 5.26
C VAL A 144 -8.50 8.91 3.76
N GLU A 145 -9.52 9.18 2.94
CA GLU A 145 -9.40 9.21 1.49
C GLU A 145 -8.48 10.34 0.99
N LEU A 146 -8.62 11.55 1.57
CA LEU A 146 -7.81 12.71 1.20
C LEU A 146 -6.33 12.47 1.50
N ILE A 147 -6.03 11.90 2.68
CA ILE A 147 -4.67 11.51 3.06
C ILE A 147 -4.11 10.53 2.03
N ALA A 148 -4.88 9.49 1.66
CA ALA A 148 -4.44 8.51 0.69
C ALA A 148 -4.08 9.17 -0.65
N TRP A 149 -4.95 10.02 -1.20
CA TRP A 149 -4.67 10.73 -2.45
C TRP A 149 -3.42 11.60 -2.41
N ARG A 150 -3.17 12.27 -1.28
CA ARG A 150 -1.98 13.11 -1.13
C ARG A 150 -0.71 12.29 -0.97
N VAL A 151 -0.76 11.18 -0.23
CA VAL A 151 0.38 10.25 -0.13
C VAL A 151 0.69 9.60 -1.48
N ALA A 152 -0.32 9.31 -2.31
CA ALA A 152 -0.09 8.75 -3.64
C ALA A 152 0.78 9.67 -4.53
N ARG A 153 0.78 10.98 -4.28
CA ARG A 153 1.58 11.98 -4.99
C ARG A 153 2.98 12.21 -4.44
N PHE A 154 3.31 11.64 -3.28
CA PHE A 154 4.66 11.74 -2.73
C PHE A 154 5.68 11.08 -3.65
N SER A 155 6.92 11.53 -3.62
CA SER A 155 8.03 10.72 -4.12
C SER A 155 8.25 9.50 -3.21
N ARG A 156 9.03 8.54 -3.70
CA ARG A 156 9.52 7.41 -2.89
C ARG A 156 10.20 7.90 -1.60
N GLU A 157 11.10 8.87 -1.72
CA GLU A 157 11.91 9.42 -0.64
C GLU A 157 11.04 10.14 0.40
N GLU A 158 10.08 10.95 -0.05
CA GLU A 158 9.14 11.64 0.84
C GLU A 158 8.29 10.63 1.64
N ALA A 159 7.75 9.61 0.97
CA ALA A 159 6.99 8.57 1.63
C ALA A 159 7.85 7.80 2.65
N ALA A 160 9.09 7.46 2.29
CA ALA A 160 10.03 6.74 3.16
C ALA A 160 10.44 7.57 4.38
N TYR A 161 10.75 8.86 4.16
CA TYR A 161 11.06 9.80 5.23
C TYR A 161 9.92 9.84 6.27
N TRP A 162 8.69 10.07 5.81
CA TRP A 162 7.55 10.18 6.70
C TRP A 162 7.19 8.86 7.39
N LEU A 163 7.29 7.72 6.70
CA LEU A 163 7.08 6.41 7.30
C LEU A 163 8.11 6.13 8.42
N THR A 164 9.36 6.52 8.20
CA THR A 164 10.44 6.39 9.19
C THR A 164 10.14 7.25 10.42
N ARG A 165 9.77 8.53 10.22
CA ARG A 165 9.37 9.45 11.30
C ARG A 165 8.19 8.95 12.12
N GLY A 166 7.27 8.23 11.49
CA GLY A 166 6.09 7.65 12.14
C GLY A 166 6.32 6.29 12.79
N THR A 167 7.47 5.62 12.59
CA THR A 167 7.67 4.24 13.05
C THR A 167 8.98 3.94 13.79
N GLN A 168 10.01 4.79 13.71
CA GLN A 168 11.36 4.46 14.20
C GLN A 168 11.91 5.33 15.34
N TYR A 169 11.18 6.34 15.85
CA TYR A 169 11.71 7.31 16.82
C TYR A 169 11.12 7.18 18.23
N GLY A 170 10.60 6.00 18.58
CA GLY A 170 9.96 5.74 19.87
C GLY A 170 8.50 6.19 19.93
N GLU A 171 7.78 5.69 20.93
CA GLU A 171 6.30 5.72 20.92
C GLU A 171 5.73 7.15 20.88
N ALA A 172 6.21 8.06 21.73
CA ALA A 172 5.70 9.42 21.78
C ALA A 172 5.97 10.19 20.49
N ALA A 173 7.21 10.18 20.00
CA ALA A 173 7.60 10.88 18.78
C ALA A 173 6.87 10.33 17.55
N ASN A 174 6.75 9.00 17.43
CA ASN A 174 5.99 8.35 16.36
C ASN A 174 4.52 8.80 16.37
N ARG A 175 3.87 8.82 17.54
CA ARG A 175 2.47 9.27 17.67
C ARG A 175 2.31 10.73 17.27
N TRP A 176 3.23 11.60 17.68
CA TRP A 176 3.18 13.03 17.34
C TRP A 176 3.39 13.26 15.84
N ALA A 177 4.36 12.58 15.23
CA ALA A 177 4.59 12.65 13.79
C ALA A 177 3.34 12.22 13.01
N LEU A 178 2.74 11.07 13.37
CA LEU A 178 1.51 10.59 12.73
C LEU A 178 0.33 11.56 12.94
N ALA A 179 0.18 12.13 14.14
CA ALA A 179 -0.88 13.10 14.41
C ALA A 179 -0.72 14.38 13.58
N GLY A 180 0.50 14.95 13.53
CA GLY A 180 0.82 16.12 12.72
C GLY A 180 0.59 15.86 11.23
N MET A 181 1.03 14.71 10.72
CA MET A 181 0.79 14.32 9.33
C MET A 181 -0.69 14.18 9.00
N ARG A 182 -1.51 13.59 9.88
CA ARG A 182 -2.96 13.48 9.66
C ARG A 182 -3.62 14.85 9.52
N ILE A 183 -3.15 15.85 10.27
CA ILE A 183 -3.64 17.23 10.14
C ILE A 183 -3.14 17.85 8.84
N MET A 184 -1.83 17.79 8.58
CA MET A 184 -1.21 18.39 7.40
C MET A 184 -1.81 17.85 6.09
N LEU A 185 -2.09 16.54 6.04
CA LEU A 185 -2.57 15.85 4.84
C LEU A 185 -4.10 15.79 4.76
N GLY A 186 -4.78 15.54 5.89
CA GLY A 186 -6.22 15.34 5.94
C GLY A 186 -7.03 16.51 6.45
N GLY A 187 -6.42 17.66 6.74
CA GLY A 187 -7.08 18.81 7.36
C GLY A 187 -7.45 18.56 8.83
N GLN A 188 -8.09 19.55 9.45
CA GLN A 188 -8.62 19.42 10.81
C GLN A 188 -9.89 18.56 10.83
N PRO A 189 -10.19 17.87 11.94
CA PRO A 189 -11.48 17.20 12.11
C PRO A 189 -12.65 18.16 11.90
N GLY A 190 -13.67 17.74 11.14
CA GLY A 190 -14.88 18.53 10.87
C GLY A 190 -14.72 19.65 9.84
N ASP A 191 -13.53 19.81 9.22
CA ASP A 191 -13.31 20.83 8.20
C ASP A 191 -14.02 20.48 6.89
N ARG A 192 -14.99 21.31 6.51
CA ARG A 192 -15.78 21.13 5.27
C ARG A 192 -14.96 21.30 4.00
N ALA A 193 -13.80 21.97 4.05
CA ALA A 193 -12.91 22.13 2.90
C ALA A 193 -12.38 20.78 2.39
N VAL A 194 -12.32 19.76 3.26
CA VAL A 194 -11.92 18.39 2.88
C VAL A 194 -12.79 17.84 1.75
N LEU A 195 -14.12 18.07 1.80
CA LEU A 195 -15.05 17.59 0.78
C LEU A 195 -14.78 18.24 -0.58
N HIS A 196 -14.59 19.56 -0.60
CA HIS A 196 -14.26 20.31 -1.81
C HIS A 196 -12.93 19.87 -2.44
N LEU A 197 -11.92 19.58 -1.60
CA LEU A 197 -10.63 19.09 -2.10
C LEU A 197 -10.75 17.67 -2.67
N LEU A 198 -11.52 16.79 -2.03
CA LEU A 198 -11.76 15.44 -2.55
C LEU A 198 -12.48 15.45 -3.90
N GLU A 199 -13.48 16.31 -4.09
CA GLU A 199 -14.18 16.43 -5.37
C GLU A 199 -13.22 16.78 -6.52
N LYS A 200 -12.20 17.60 -6.26
CA LYS A 200 -11.16 17.92 -7.24
C LYS A 200 -10.21 16.76 -7.53
N LEU A 201 -10.01 15.86 -6.57
CA LEU A 201 -9.09 14.71 -6.69
C LEU A 201 -9.76 13.47 -7.30
N ARG A 202 -11.09 13.37 -7.20
CA ARG A 202 -11.89 12.28 -7.77
C ARG A 202 -12.19 12.47 -9.27
N ARG A 203 -11.99 13.68 -9.80
CA ARG A 203 -12.15 14.02 -11.23
C ARG A 203 -10.85 13.75 -11.97
#